data_AF-A0A6F9KDX7-F1
#
_entry.id   AF-A0A6F9KDX7-F1
#
_cell.length_a   1.000
_cell.length_b   1.000
_cell.length_c   1.000
_cell.angle_alpha   90.00
_cell.angle_beta   90.00
_cell.angle_gamma   90.00
#
_symmetry.space_group_name_H-M   'P 1'
#
loop_
_entity.id
_entity.type
_entity.pdbx_description
1 polymer ?
#
loop_
_entity_poly.entity_id
_entity_poly.type
_entity_poly.pdbx_seq_one_letter_code
_entity_poly.pdbx_strand_id
1 'polypeptide(L)'
;MKKWIFIVFCFILGFIIHIFYIGYTNELLFNKFIKNSNPDYTITDIYFKKGFLTSKGSFTLNHSHTQLSTKINLKFNNYFFLNKIIKGNFTNPFDFLDEVLKNNKLGTFTLKLHDNNSKIFLNIKDINLSNEGGDTIINGGYIEALINKNLEIKNIKIHFDMINFSQFYTKFVLQNLNYEQFFNNPVQFYELNLFSDSQQQINFDYLVLDNNKINSFYSKNQVNFNEENSTINLNIQGESNEIDIDLKSLL
;
A
#
# COMPACT_ATOMS: atom_id res chain seq x y z
N MET A 1 2.13 -2.59 53.60
CA MET A 1 1.46 -1.55 52.79
C MET A 1 2.43 -0.59 52.08
N LYS A 2 3.34 0.13 52.77
CA LYS A 2 4.24 1.11 52.13
C LYS A 2 5.10 0.56 50.96
N LYS A 3 5.65 -0.66 51.10
CA LYS A 3 6.42 -1.34 50.03
C LYS A 3 5.57 -1.65 48.79
N TRP A 4 4.30 -2.04 48.98
CA TRP A 4 3.36 -2.30 47.89
C TRP A 4 2.96 -1.02 47.14
N ILE A 5 2.77 0.09 47.87
CA ILE A 5 2.50 1.41 47.27
C ILE A 5 3.70 1.87 46.43
N PHE A 6 4.93 1.67 46.93
CA PHE A 6 6.15 1.99 46.18
C PHE A 6 6.26 1.17 44.89
N ILE A 7 5.97 -0.14 44.94
CA ILE A 7 5.96 -0.99 43.75
C ILE A 7 4.94 -0.49 42.71
N VAL A 8 3.71 -0.17 43.13
CA VAL A 8 2.68 0.39 42.24
C VAL A 8 3.14 1.72 41.63
N PHE A 9 3.75 2.58 42.44
CA PHE A 9 4.32 3.84 41.94
C PHE A 9 5.41 3.61 40.88
N CYS A 10 6.32 2.66 41.10
CA CYS A 10 7.33 2.28 40.11
C CYS A 10 6.71 1.76 38.80
N PHE A 11 5.63 0.98 38.86
CA PHE A 11 4.91 0.52 37.67
C PHE A 11 4.27 1.68 36.90
N ILE A 12 3.63 2.62 37.59
CA ILE A 12 3.03 3.81 36.97
C ILE A 12 4.12 4.68 36.32
N LEU A 13 5.22 4.92 37.03
CA LEU A 13 6.34 5.71 36.52
C LEU A 13 6.99 5.03 35.31
N GLY A 14 7.25 3.72 35.38
CA GLY A 14 7.78 2.94 34.26
C GLY A 14 6.87 2.97 33.05
N PHE A 15 5.55 2.87 33.25
CA PHE A 15 4.55 3.00 32.19
C PHE A 15 4.60 4.39 31.54
N ILE A 16 4.67 5.46 32.33
CA ILE A 16 4.76 6.84 31.83
C ILE A 16 6.06 7.05 31.03
N ILE A 17 7.21 6.64 31.57
CA ILE A 17 8.52 6.75 30.90
C ILE A 17 8.48 6.02 29.56
N HIS A 18 7.91 4.82 29.54
CA HIS A 18 7.81 4.03 28.32
C HIS A 18 6.92 4.68 27.27
N ILE A 19 5.78 5.27 27.66
CA ILE A 19 4.93 6.05 26.74
C ILE A 19 5.72 7.19 26.08
N PHE A 20 6.52 7.92 26.87
CA PHE A 20 7.35 9.00 26.34
C PHE A 20 8.42 8.47 25.38
N TYR A 21 9.06 7.34 25.70
CA TYR A 21 10.02 6.67 24.83
C TYR A 21 9.40 6.28 23.49
N ILE A 22 8.26 5.59 23.48
CA ILE A 22 7.56 5.21 22.24
C ILE A 22 7.11 6.44 21.45
N GLY A 23 6.63 7.48 22.14
CA GLY A 23 6.28 8.75 21.50
C GLY A 23 7.48 9.37 20.76
N TYR A 24 8.69 9.28 21.33
CA TYR A 24 9.93 9.72 20.69
C TYR A 24 10.31 8.84 19.49
N THR A 25 10.20 7.51 19.63
CA THR A 25 10.44 6.59 18.51
C THR A 25 9.49 6.83 17.34
N ASN A 26 8.21 7.10 17.61
CA ASN A 26 7.21 7.42 16.59
C ASN A 26 7.54 8.70 15.82
N GLU A 27 8.06 9.72 16.52
CA GLU A 27 8.54 10.97 15.92
C GLU A 27 9.75 10.74 15.00
N LEU A 28 10.73 9.96 15.46
CA LEU A 28 11.88 9.57 14.63
C LEU A 28 11.46 8.81 13.37
N LEU A 29 10.52 7.87 13.52
CA LEU A 29 9.99 7.09 12.41
C LEU A 29 9.21 7.97 11.43
N PHE A 30 8.39 8.91 11.91
CA PHE A 30 7.74 9.90 11.07
C PHE A 30 8.75 10.75 10.28
N ASN A 31 9.81 11.22 10.95
CA ASN A 31 10.86 12.01 10.31
C ASN A 31 11.62 11.22 9.23
N LYS A 32 11.74 9.89 9.37
CA LYS A 32 12.28 9.03 8.31
C LYS A 32 11.33 8.89 7.14
N PHE A 33 10.02 8.77 7.37
CA PHE A 33 9.03 8.65 6.28
C PHE A 33 8.92 9.90 5.42
N ILE A 34 9.08 11.10 6.01
CA ILE A 34 9.02 12.37 5.25
C ILE A 34 10.33 12.73 4.56
N LYS A 35 11.42 11.99 4.83
CA LYS A 35 12.67 12.17 4.08
C LYS A 35 12.49 11.50 2.72
N ASN A 36 12.45 12.33 1.68
CA ASN A 36 12.33 11.87 0.32
C ASN A 36 13.57 12.22 -0.50
N SER A 37 14.08 11.25 -1.26
CA SER A 37 15.10 11.40 -2.30
C SER A 37 14.53 11.15 -3.71
N ASN A 38 13.28 10.75 -3.82
CA ASN A 38 12.62 10.42 -5.08
C ASN A 38 12.17 11.71 -5.80
N PRO A 39 12.58 11.94 -7.07
CA PRO A 39 12.26 13.14 -7.82
C PRO A 39 10.79 13.23 -8.27
N ASP A 40 10.04 12.12 -8.26
CA ASP A 40 8.69 12.03 -8.82
C ASP A 40 7.60 12.61 -7.91
N TYR A 41 7.95 12.98 -6.68
CA TYR A 41 7.03 13.66 -5.76
C TYR A 41 7.76 14.57 -4.76
N THR A 42 7.04 15.55 -4.25
CA THR A 42 7.48 16.45 -3.18
C THR A 42 6.57 16.30 -1.96
N ILE A 43 7.15 16.45 -0.77
CA ILE A 43 6.42 16.37 0.50
C ILE A 43 6.29 17.79 1.07
N THR A 44 5.05 18.25 1.29
CA THR A 44 4.73 19.56 1.89
C THR A 44 3.81 19.41 3.11
N ASP A 45 3.50 20.53 3.78
CA ASP A 45 2.53 20.61 4.89
C ASP A 45 2.77 19.59 6.02
N ILE A 46 4.04 19.41 6.34
CA ILE A 46 4.51 18.45 7.33
C ILE A 46 4.09 18.92 8.72
N TYR A 47 3.36 18.06 9.43
CA TYR A 47 2.90 18.31 10.78
C TYR A 47 3.03 17.07 11.64
N PHE A 48 3.64 17.20 12.82
CA PHE A 48 3.67 16.15 13.83
C PHE A 48 3.32 16.71 15.20
N LYS A 49 2.35 16.09 15.88
CA LYS A 49 1.96 16.41 17.25
C LYS A 49 2.12 15.17 18.12
N LYS A 50 3.15 15.22 18.97
CA LYS A 50 3.36 14.25 20.04
C LYS A 50 2.24 14.37 21.08
N GLY A 51 1.61 13.25 21.43
CA GLY A 51 0.62 13.20 22.51
C GLY A 51 1.02 12.18 23.58
N PHE A 52 0.21 12.06 24.64
CA PHE A 52 0.48 11.08 25.70
C PHE A 52 0.20 9.66 25.19
N LEU A 53 -1.07 9.24 25.08
CA LEU A 53 -1.41 7.90 24.57
C LEU A 53 -1.30 7.77 23.04
N THR A 54 -1.47 8.87 22.32
CA THR A 54 -1.48 8.84 20.85
C THR A 54 -0.82 10.09 20.29
N SER A 55 0.04 9.90 19.29
CA SER A 55 0.61 10.99 18.49
C SER A 55 -0.09 11.08 17.13
N LYS A 56 -0.08 12.25 16.51
CA LYS A 56 -0.67 12.48 15.18
C LYS A 56 0.39 13.04 14.25
N GLY A 57 0.43 12.56 13.02
CA GLY A 57 1.27 13.10 11.96
C GLY A 57 0.46 13.33 10.70
N SER A 58 0.84 14.29 9.87
CA SER A 58 0.29 14.46 8.54
C SER A 58 1.28 15.14 7.61
N PHE A 59 1.14 14.88 6.32
CA PHE A 59 1.87 15.57 5.25
C PHE A 59 1.08 15.45 3.95
N THR A 60 1.43 16.28 2.97
CA THR A 60 0.87 16.25 1.61
C THR A 60 1.94 15.72 0.66
N LEU A 61 1.58 14.74 -0.17
CA LEU A 61 2.36 14.29 -1.32
C LEU A 61 1.87 15.04 -2.55
N ASN A 62 2.74 15.81 -3.19
CA ASN A 62 2.47 16.43 -4.49
C ASN A 62 3.28 15.70 -5.55
N HIS A 63 2.63 15.18 -6.57
CA HIS A 63 3.31 14.46 -7.65
C HIS A 63 3.98 15.48 -8.59
N SER A 64 5.26 15.29 -8.92
CA SER A 64 6.02 16.26 -9.72
C SER A 64 5.51 16.37 -11.16
N HIS A 65 4.99 15.27 -11.70
CA HIS A 65 4.56 15.17 -13.10
C HIS A 65 3.05 15.33 -13.31
N THR A 66 2.29 15.56 -12.24
CA THR A 66 0.82 15.72 -12.32
C THR A 66 0.35 16.79 -11.33
N GLN A 67 -0.80 17.44 -11.56
CA GLN A 67 -1.36 18.39 -10.60
C GLN A 67 -2.08 17.70 -9.41
N LEU A 68 -1.79 16.43 -9.16
CA LEU A 68 -2.42 15.63 -8.12
C LEU A 68 -1.72 15.79 -6.78
N SER A 69 -2.50 15.95 -5.71
CA SER A 69 -2.00 16.00 -4.34
C SER A 69 -2.77 15.05 -3.43
N THR A 70 -2.05 14.30 -2.61
CA THR A 70 -2.61 13.34 -1.66
C THR A 70 -2.19 13.71 -0.25
N LYS A 71 -3.16 13.98 0.63
CA LYS A 71 -2.89 14.21 2.05
C LYS A 71 -2.89 12.89 2.80
N ILE A 72 -1.81 12.64 3.53
CA ILE A 72 -1.65 11.47 4.39
C ILE A 72 -1.84 11.90 5.84
N ASN A 73 -2.75 11.22 6.56
CA ASN A 73 -2.97 11.42 7.99
C ASN A 73 -2.62 10.15 8.76
N LEU A 74 -1.76 10.29 9.76
CA LEU A 74 -1.22 9.21 10.59
C LEU A 74 -1.65 9.38 12.05
N LYS A 75 -2.01 8.28 12.70
CA LYS A 75 -2.22 8.15 14.13
C LYS A 75 -1.30 7.06 14.66
N PHE A 76 -0.42 7.46 15.56
CA PHE A 76 0.54 6.59 16.23
C PHE A 76 0.04 6.27 17.63
N ASN A 77 0.05 5.00 18.02
CA ASN A 77 -0.21 4.61 19.39
C ASN A 77 1.11 4.61 20.17
N ASN A 78 1.12 5.31 21.30
CA ASN A 78 2.30 5.39 22.15
C ASN A 78 2.26 4.36 23.30
N TYR A 79 1.27 3.47 23.33
CA TYR A 79 1.09 2.48 24.38
C TYR A 79 1.13 1.04 23.82
N PHE A 80 1.71 0.14 24.61
CA PHE A 80 2.15 -1.20 24.21
C PHE A 80 1.03 -2.23 23.95
N PHE A 81 -0.18 -2.00 24.46
CA PHE A 81 -1.25 -3.01 24.44
C PHE A 81 -1.97 -3.18 23.10
N LEU A 82 -1.59 -2.43 22.05
CA LEU A 82 -2.22 -2.55 20.74
C LEU A 82 -1.32 -3.26 19.73
N ASN A 83 -1.86 -4.33 19.15
CA ASN A 83 -1.35 -5.02 17.96
C ASN A 83 -1.32 -4.13 16.68
N LYS A 84 -1.61 -2.83 16.80
CA LYS A 84 -1.61 -1.86 15.69
C LYS A 84 -0.80 -0.64 16.15
N ILE A 85 0.41 -0.46 15.62
CA ILE A 85 1.30 0.65 16.01
C ILE A 85 0.85 1.95 15.34
N ILE A 86 0.54 1.87 14.04
CA ILE A 86 0.18 3.04 13.24
C ILE A 86 -1.10 2.74 12.48
N LYS A 87 -1.99 3.73 12.40
CA LYS A 87 -3.15 3.72 11.52
C LYS A 87 -3.19 5.04 10.78
N GLY A 88 -3.71 5.04 9.58
CA GLY A 88 -3.97 6.29 8.90
C GLY A 88 -4.91 6.15 7.72
N ASN A 89 -5.08 7.27 7.04
CA ASN A 89 -5.84 7.38 5.82
C ASN A 89 -5.10 8.32 4.86
N PHE A 90 -5.37 8.12 3.58
CA PHE A 90 -4.92 9.01 2.52
C PHE A 90 -6.15 9.56 1.81
N THR A 91 -6.07 10.84 1.46
CA THR A 91 -7.16 11.51 0.76
C THR A 91 -7.20 11.11 -0.69
N ASN A 92 -8.38 11.28 -1.27
CA ASN A 92 -8.59 11.24 -2.70
C ASN A 92 -7.90 12.45 -3.36
N PRO A 93 -7.06 12.25 -4.38
CA PRO A 93 -6.47 13.33 -5.15
C PRO A 93 -7.31 13.73 -6.38
N PHE A 94 -8.45 13.07 -6.64
CA PHE A 94 -9.22 13.23 -7.87
C PHE A 94 -10.59 13.89 -7.63
N ASP A 95 -10.79 15.12 -8.07
CA ASP A 95 -12.03 15.87 -7.82
C ASP A 95 -13.32 15.11 -8.18
N PHE A 96 -13.30 14.31 -9.26
CA PHE A 96 -14.46 13.53 -9.72
C PHE A 96 -14.90 12.41 -8.75
N LEU A 97 -14.06 12.02 -7.79
CA LEU A 97 -14.39 11.03 -6.77
C LEU A 97 -14.96 11.64 -5.48
N ASP A 98 -15.00 12.97 -5.35
CA ASP A 98 -15.41 13.64 -4.12
C ASP A 98 -16.89 13.39 -3.77
N GLU A 99 -17.74 13.22 -4.79
CA GLU A 99 -19.16 12.91 -4.60
C GLU A 99 -19.39 11.48 -4.08
N VAL A 100 -18.47 10.55 -4.36
CA VAL A 100 -18.60 9.12 -3.99
C VAL A 100 -17.85 8.80 -2.69
N LEU A 101 -16.71 9.45 -2.44
CA LEU A 101 -15.86 9.14 -1.31
C LEU A 101 -16.22 9.97 -0.07
N LYS A 102 -16.91 9.34 0.88
CA LYS A 102 -17.18 9.95 2.21
C LYS A 102 -15.90 10.51 2.85
N ASN A 103 -15.91 11.83 3.10
CA ASN A 103 -14.83 12.63 3.69
C ASN A 103 -13.52 12.67 2.86
N ASN A 104 -13.58 12.60 1.53
CA ASN A 104 -12.41 12.53 0.63
C ASN A 104 -11.39 11.45 1.03
N LYS A 105 -11.80 10.34 1.66
CA LYS A 105 -10.87 9.26 2.03
C LYS A 105 -10.87 8.20 0.94
N LEU A 106 -9.73 8.01 0.27
CA LEU A 106 -9.52 7.01 -0.77
C LEU A 106 -9.15 5.64 -0.19
N GLY A 107 -8.50 5.62 0.97
CA GLY A 107 -8.19 4.38 1.65
C GLY A 107 -7.70 4.58 3.08
N THR A 108 -7.42 3.45 3.70
CA THR A 108 -6.85 3.39 5.05
C THR A 108 -5.63 2.50 5.02
N PHE A 109 -4.64 2.78 5.87
CA PHE A 109 -3.54 1.85 6.06
C PHE A 109 -3.35 1.57 7.56
N THR A 110 -2.82 0.41 7.87
CA THR A 110 -2.47 -0.02 9.22
C THR A 110 -1.12 -0.70 9.24
N LEU A 111 -0.29 -0.35 10.20
CA LEU A 111 0.97 -1.04 10.48
C LEU A 111 0.79 -1.86 11.76
N LYS A 112 1.08 -3.16 11.65
CA LYS A 112 1.07 -4.12 12.76
C LYS A 112 2.44 -4.73 12.93
N LEU A 113 2.82 -5.05 14.16
CA LEU A 113 3.91 -6.00 14.37
C LEU A 113 3.43 -7.39 14.02
N HIS A 114 4.27 -8.14 13.35
CA HIS A 114 4.03 -9.54 13.01
C HIS A 114 5.34 -10.28 13.21
N ASP A 115 5.45 -10.99 14.32
CA ASP A 115 6.69 -11.59 14.82
C ASP A 115 7.83 -10.54 14.93
N ASN A 116 9.01 -10.84 14.39
CA ASN A 116 10.16 -9.92 14.30
C ASN A 116 10.07 -8.95 13.11
N ASN A 117 8.93 -8.90 12.42
CA ASN A 117 8.69 -8.04 11.26
C ASN A 117 7.52 -7.08 11.54
N SER A 118 7.30 -6.15 10.62
CA SER A 118 6.13 -5.29 10.55
C SER A 118 5.35 -5.61 9.29
N LYS A 119 4.03 -5.75 9.41
CA LYS A 119 3.13 -5.89 8.28
C LYS A 119 2.41 -4.56 8.06
N ILE A 120 2.57 -3.98 6.87
CA ILE A 120 1.79 -2.84 6.40
C ILE A 120 0.63 -3.40 5.59
N PHE A 121 -0.58 -2.96 5.94
CA PHE A 121 -1.80 -3.29 5.20
C PHE A 121 -2.46 -1.99 4.76
N LEU A 122 -2.65 -1.82 3.47
CA LEU A 122 -3.36 -0.71 2.85
C LEU A 122 -4.65 -1.25 2.26
N ASN A 123 -5.78 -0.70 2.70
CA ASN A 123 -7.11 -0.98 2.19
C ASN A 123 -7.58 0.19 1.34
N ILE A 124 -7.88 -0.06 0.09
CA ILE A 124 -8.47 0.89 -0.85
C ILE A 124 -9.98 0.83 -0.65
N LYS A 125 -10.65 1.97 -0.64
CA LYS A 125 -12.12 1.97 -0.58
C LYS A 125 -12.71 1.56 -1.92
N ASP A 126 -13.86 0.92 -1.84
CA ASP A 126 -14.66 0.67 -3.03
C ASP A 126 -15.04 1.99 -3.71
N ILE A 127 -14.88 2.02 -5.02
CA ILE A 127 -15.27 3.11 -5.91
C ILE A 127 -16.36 2.56 -6.81
N ASN A 128 -17.47 3.27 -6.89
CA ASN A 128 -18.53 2.99 -7.84
C ASN A 128 -19.04 4.31 -8.42
N LEU A 129 -18.65 4.56 -9.66
CA LEU A 129 -19.04 5.70 -10.49
C LEU A 129 -19.82 5.21 -11.72
N SER A 130 -20.76 4.29 -11.53
CA SER A 130 -21.68 3.89 -12.60
C SER A 130 -22.67 5.01 -12.89
N ASN A 131 -22.69 5.48 -14.14
CA ASN A 131 -23.67 6.43 -14.65
C ASN A 131 -24.15 6.02 -16.06
N GLU A 132 -25.07 6.80 -16.64
CA GLU A 132 -25.64 6.49 -17.97
C GLU A 132 -24.59 6.45 -19.11
N GLY A 133 -23.36 6.96 -18.88
CA GLY A 133 -22.27 7.00 -19.85
C GLY A 133 -21.19 5.92 -19.67
N GLY A 134 -21.23 5.12 -18.61
CA GLY A 134 -20.23 4.08 -18.35
C GLY A 134 -20.10 3.67 -16.88
N ASP A 135 -19.30 2.64 -16.63
CA ASP A 135 -18.95 2.17 -15.29
C ASP A 135 -17.48 2.47 -14.95
N THR A 136 -17.25 2.96 -13.74
CA THR A 136 -15.93 2.92 -13.10
C THR A 136 -16.10 2.31 -11.72
N ILE A 137 -15.74 1.05 -11.60
CA ILE A 137 -15.90 0.24 -10.40
C ILE A 137 -14.55 -0.32 -9.99
N ILE A 138 -14.16 -0.10 -8.74
CA ILE A 138 -13.00 -0.74 -8.10
C ILE A 138 -13.49 -1.27 -6.76
N ASN A 139 -13.42 -2.59 -6.55
CA ASN A 139 -13.90 -3.23 -5.33
C ASN A 139 -12.81 -4.08 -4.68
N GLY A 140 -12.81 -4.11 -3.34
CA GLY A 140 -12.01 -5.08 -2.57
C GLY A 140 -10.49 -4.88 -2.65
N GLY A 141 -10.04 -3.68 -3.04
CA GLY A 141 -8.63 -3.42 -3.27
C GLY A 141 -7.81 -3.40 -1.97
N TYR A 142 -6.78 -4.24 -1.86
CA TYR A 142 -5.81 -4.14 -0.78
C TYR A 142 -4.37 -4.40 -1.23
N ILE A 143 -3.43 -3.84 -0.46
CA ILE A 143 -2.00 -4.07 -0.60
C ILE A 143 -1.44 -4.45 0.77
N GLU A 144 -0.61 -5.48 0.82
CA GLU A 144 0.10 -5.93 2.00
C GLU A 144 1.60 -5.95 1.72
N ALA A 145 2.41 -5.46 2.67
CA ALA A 145 3.87 -5.60 2.61
C ALA A 145 4.43 -6.06 3.95
N LEU A 146 5.33 -7.05 3.93
CA LEU A 146 6.10 -7.47 5.11
C LEU A 146 7.47 -6.82 5.10
N ILE A 147 7.78 -6.11 6.18
CA ILE A 147 8.99 -5.31 6.33
C ILE A 147 9.75 -5.79 7.57
N ASN A 148 11.05 -5.95 7.47
CA ASN A 148 11.88 -6.36 8.61
C ASN A 148 12.27 -5.16 9.50
N LYS A 149 13.03 -5.44 10.57
CA LYS A 149 13.54 -4.40 11.50
C LYS A 149 14.45 -3.34 10.85
N ASN A 150 15.02 -3.63 9.68
CA ASN A 150 15.90 -2.73 8.94
C ASN A 150 15.14 -1.84 7.94
N LEU A 151 13.80 -1.94 7.91
CA LEU A 151 12.95 -1.27 6.91
C LEU A 151 13.09 -1.85 5.49
N GLU A 152 13.49 -3.12 5.38
CA GLU A 152 13.56 -3.82 4.10
C GLU A 152 12.29 -4.65 3.88
N ILE A 153 11.71 -4.53 2.69
CA ILE A 153 10.53 -5.25 2.21
C ILE A 153 10.96 -6.66 1.79
N LYS A 154 10.30 -7.67 2.36
CA LYS A 154 10.49 -9.09 2.03
C LYS A 154 9.47 -9.58 1.01
N ASN A 155 8.23 -9.15 1.15
CA ASN A 155 7.17 -9.50 0.23
C ASN A 155 6.16 -8.37 0.06
N ILE A 156 5.46 -8.41 -1.06
CA ILE A 156 4.32 -7.55 -1.38
C ILE A 156 3.20 -8.46 -1.87
N LYS A 157 1.97 -8.18 -1.44
CA LYS A 157 0.75 -8.77 -1.99
C LYS A 157 -0.20 -7.67 -2.40
N ILE A 158 -0.81 -7.79 -3.57
CA ILE A 158 -1.83 -6.88 -4.06
C ILE A 158 -3.03 -7.71 -4.47
N HIS A 159 -4.22 -7.25 -4.13
CA HIS A 159 -5.46 -7.92 -4.48
C HIS A 159 -6.53 -6.91 -4.86
N PHE A 160 -7.35 -7.27 -5.84
CA PHE A 160 -8.58 -6.59 -6.17
C PHE A 160 -9.66 -7.62 -6.53
N ASP A 161 -10.82 -7.53 -5.88
CA ASP A 161 -11.98 -8.37 -6.20
C ASP A 161 -12.48 -8.06 -7.62
N MET A 162 -12.57 -6.76 -7.96
CA MET A 162 -13.02 -6.33 -9.28
C MET A 162 -12.48 -4.96 -9.63
N ILE A 163 -12.02 -4.82 -10.87
CA ILE A 163 -11.74 -3.55 -11.53
C ILE A 163 -12.54 -3.55 -12.83
N ASN A 164 -13.44 -2.60 -13.01
CA ASN A 164 -14.24 -2.45 -14.22
C ASN A 164 -14.23 -0.98 -14.64
N PHE A 165 -13.65 -0.72 -15.81
CA PHE A 165 -13.77 0.54 -16.52
C PHE A 165 -14.48 0.25 -17.84
N SER A 166 -15.71 0.69 -17.97
CA SER A 166 -16.48 0.55 -19.20
C SER A 166 -16.96 1.92 -19.64
N GLN A 167 -16.69 2.30 -20.88
CA GLN A 167 -17.21 3.52 -21.46
C GLN A 167 -17.37 3.37 -22.97
N PHE A 168 -18.59 3.53 -23.48
CA PHE A 168 -18.90 3.38 -24.90
C PHE A 168 -18.37 2.06 -25.51
N TYR A 169 -17.24 2.13 -26.23
CA TYR A 169 -16.60 1.01 -26.93
C TYR A 169 -15.38 0.44 -26.21
N THR A 170 -14.92 1.09 -25.12
CA THR A 170 -13.80 0.63 -24.33
C THR A 170 -14.31 -0.13 -23.11
N LYS A 171 -13.75 -1.32 -22.89
CA LYS A 171 -14.13 -2.16 -21.76
C LYS A 171 -12.90 -2.84 -21.19
N PHE A 172 -12.51 -2.44 -19.99
CA PHE A 172 -11.57 -3.17 -19.17
C PHE A 172 -12.30 -3.78 -18.00
N VAL A 173 -12.29 -5.11 -17.88
CA VAL A 173 -12.78 -5.81 -16.69
C VAL A 173 -11.68 -6.75 -16.22
N LEU A 174 -11.37 -6.71 -14.94
CA LEU A 174 -10.45 -7.64 -14.28
C LEU A 174 -11.11 -8.11 -12.99
N GLN A 175 -11.21 -9.42 -12.80
CA GLN A 175 -11.81 -10.03 -11.61
C GLN A 175 -10.79 -10.88 -10.85
N ASN A 176 -10.84 -10.77 -9.53
CA ASN A 176 -10.05 -11.53 -8.58
C ASN A 176 -8.55 -11.49 -8.89
N LEU A 177 -8.02 -10.30 -9.16
CA LEU A 177 -6.58 -10.11 -9.35
C LEU A 177 -5.87 -10.42 -8.04
N ASN A 178 -4.88 -11.30 -8.09
CA ASN A 178 -3.90 -11.49 -7.04
C ASN A 178 -2.49 -11.33 -7.64
N TYR A 179 -1.69 -10.50 -6.98
CA TYR A 179 -0.27 -10.37 -7.24
C TYR A 179 0.47 -10.65 -5.94
N GLU A 180 1.46 -11.52 -5.98
CA GLU A 180 2.40 -11.72 -4.90
C GLU A 180 3.83 -11.58 -5.41
N GLN A 181 4.69 -10.91 -4.65
CA GLN A 181 6.11 -10.79 -4.95
C GLN A 181 6.91 -11.12 -3.70
N PHE A 182 7.87 -12.03 -3.86
CA PHE A 182 8.85 -12.38 -2.86
C PHE A 182 10.23 -11.96 -3.35
N PHE A 183 10.89 -11.06 -2.62
CA PHE A 183 12.23 -10.61 -2.97
C PHE A 183 13.27 -11.63 -2.51
N ASN A 184 14.18 -12.03 -3.41
CA ASN A 184 15.27 -12.95 -3.07
C ASN A 184 16.17 -12.33 -1.99
N ASN A 185 16.44 -11.03 -2.14
CA ASN A 185 17.11 -10.20 -1.16
C ASN A 185 16.15 -9.07 -0.72
N PRO A 186 15.91 -8.85 0.58
CA PRO A 186 15.03 -7.78 1.03
C PRO A 186 15.44 -6.40 0.49
N VAL A 187 14.47 -5.63 0.00
CA VAL A 187 14.71 -4.34 -0.67
C VAL A 187 14.38 -3.18 0.28
N GLN A 188 15.23 -2.16 0.36
CA GLN A 188 14.95 -0.99 1.19
C GLN A 188 13.63 -0.33 0.79
N PHE A 189 12.76 -0.02 1.76
CA PHE A 189 11.43 0.54 1.49
C PHE A 189 11.45 1.82 0.64
N TYR A 190 12.48 2.65 0.81
CA TYR A 190 12.64 3.93 0.09
C TYR A 190 13.34 3.79 -1.27
N GLU A 191 13.81 2.59 -1.62
CA GLU A 191 14.42 2.23 -2.91
C GLU A 191 13.62 1.11 -3.60
N LEU A 192 12.33 0.97 -3.26
CA LEU A 192 11.49 -0.10 -3.79
C LEU A 192 11.48 -0.05 -5.33
N ASN A 193 12.06 -1.10 -5.93
CA ASN A 193 11.97 -1.39 -7.34
C ASN A 193 11.23 -2.73 -7.50
N LEU A 194 10.08 -2.71 -8.17
CA LEU A 194 9.30 -3.94 -8.43
C LEU A 194 10.02 -4.91 -9.38
N PHE A 195 11.07 -4.46 -10.07
CA PHE A 195 11.92 -5.29 -10.92
C PHE A 195 13.16 -5.84 -10.22
N SER A 196 13.33 -5.62 -8.91
CA SER A 196 14.42 -6.26 -8.16
C SER A 196 14.33 -7.78 -8.20
N ASP A 197 15.47 -8.45 -7.98
CA ASP A 197 15.59 -9.91 -7.91
C ASP A 197 14.48 -10.54 -7.06
N SER A 198 13.57 -11.25 -7.71
CA SER A 198 12.36 -11.72 -7.05
C SER A 198 11.66 -12.87 -7.78
N GLN A 199 10.80 -13.54 -7.03
CA GLN A 199 9.78 -14.43 -7.56
C GLN A 199 8.43 -13.71 -7.48
N GLN A 200 7.72 -13.65 -8.60
CA GLN A 200 6.40 -13.04 -8.69
C GLN A 200 5.36 -14.10 -9.04
N GLN A 201 4.15 -13.95 -8.53
CA GLN A 201 2.98 -14.72 -8.91
C GLN A 201 1.86 -13.77 -9.26
N ILE A 202 1.25 -13.96 -10.42
CA ILE A 202 0.06 -13.24 -10.88
C ILE A 202 -1.03 -14.26 -11.15
N ASN A 203 -2.23 -13.97 -10.68
CA ASN A 203 -3.41 -14.67 -11.16
C ASN A 203 -4.63 -13.75 -11.19
N PHE A 204 -5.57 -14.10 -12.04
CA PHE A 204 -6.90 -13.49 -12.09
C PHE A 204 -7.88 -14.50 -12.65
N ASP A 205 -9.15 -14.38 -12.29
CA ASP A 205 -10.19 -15.31 -12.76
C ASP A 205 -10.77 -14.88 -14.10
N TYR A 206 -10.73 -13.59 -14.39
CA TYR A 206 -11.32 -13.06 -15.61
C TYR A 206 -10.69 -11.75 -16.04
N LEU A 207 -10.32 -11.63 -17.32
CA LEU A 207 -9.90 -10.39 -17.94
C LEU A 207 -10.66 -10.15 -19.24
N VAL A 208 -11.18 -8.94 -19.41
CA VAL A 208 -11.69 -8.41 -20.68
C VAL A 208 -10.94 -7.13 -20.97
N LEU A 209 -10.43 -7.04 -22.19
CA LEU A 209 -9.94 -5.80 -22.78
C LEU A 209 -10.59 -5.65 -24.16
N ASP A 210 -11.63 -4.82 -24.20
CA ASP A 210 -12.51 -4.59 -25.33
C ASP A 210 -13.13 -5.91 -25.83
N ASN A 211 -12.70 -6.36 -27.01
CA ASN A 211 -13.15 -7.61 -27.62
C ASN A 211 -12.28 -8.82 -27.24
N ASN A 212 -11.22 -8.60 -26.47
CA ASN A 212 -10.32 -9.67 -26.04
C ASN A 212 -10.73 -10.16 -24.66
N LYS A 213 -10.68 -11.48 -24.46
CA LYS A 213 -11.14 -12.13 -23.25
C LYS A 213 -10.17 -13.23 -22.85
N ILE A 214 -9.88 -13.31 -21.56
CA ILE A 214 -9.09 -14.37 -20.94
C ILE A 214 -9.89 -14.92 -19.76
N ASN A 215 -10.29 -16.19 -19.83
CA ASN A 215 -10.96 -16.86 -18.71
C ASN A 215 -9.90 -17.56 -17.87
N SER A 216 -9.55 -16.96 -16.73
CA SER A 216 -8.48 -17.38 -15.84
C SER A 216 -7.07 -17.30 -16.43
N PHE A 217 -6.16 -16.78 -15.62
CA PHE A 217 -4.74 -16.72 -15.91
C PHE A 217 -3.96 -16.97 -14.63
N TYR A 218 -2.86 -17.70 -14.75
CA TYR A 218 -1.91 -17.92 -13.69
C TYR A 218 -0.49 -17.81 -14.26
N SER A 219 0.38 -17.08 -13.58
CA SER A 219 1.79 -17.00 -13.95
C SER A 219 2.69 -16.96 -12.72
N LYS A 220 3.80 -17.69 -12.80
CA LYS A 220 4.97 -17.56 -11.95
C LYS A 220 6.09 -16.93 -12.77
N ASN A 221 6.63 -15.84 -12.28
CA ASN A 221 7.73 -15.14 -12.93
C ASN A 221 8.96 -15.16 -12.04
N GLN A 222 10.13 -15.34 -12.64
CA GLN A 222 11.41 -15.08 -12.00
C GLN A 222 12.01 -13.83 -12.63
N VAL A 223 12.33 -12.86 -11.79
CA VAL A 223 12.96 -11.60 -12.16
C VAL A 223 14.40 -11.64 -11.69
N ASN A 224 15.34 -11.45 -12.62
CA ASN A 224 16.75 -11.25 -12.30
C ASN A 224 17.19 -9.88 -12.86
N PHE A 225 17.49 -8.94 -11.97
CA PHE A 225 18.00 -7.61 -12.29
C PHE A 225 19.52 -7.60 -12.24
N ASN A 226 20.14 -7.23 -13.36
CA ASN A 226 21.57 -7.01 -13.41
C ASN A 226 21.84 -5.52 -13.21
N GLU A 227 22.32 -5.16 -12.01
CA GLU A 227 22.65 -3.78 -11.66
C GLU A 227 23.76 -3.20 -12.55
N GLU A 228 24.75 -3.99 -12.94
CA GLU A 228 25.92 -3.52 -13.71
C GLU A 228 25.51 -2.97 -15.07
N ASN A 229 24.56 -3.62 -15.72
CA ASN A 229 24.14 -3.28 -17.08
C ASN A 229 22.69 -2.76 -17.15
N SER A 230 22.02 -2.59 -16.00
CA SER A 230 20.61 -2.17 -15.90
C SER A 230 19.65 -3.01 -16.75
N THR A 231 19.91 -4.32 -16.87
CA THR A 231 19.07 -5.25 -17.63
C THR A 231 18.19 -6.08 -16.71
N ILE A 232 16.97 -6.36 -17.15
CA ILE A 232 16.03 -7.23 -16.44
C ILE A 232 15.83 -8.49 -17.28
N ASN A 233 16.18 -9.64 -16.71
CA ASN A 233 15.84 -10.94 -17.28
C ASN A 233 14.58 -11.47 -16.62
N LEU A 234 13.50 -11.54 -17.40
CA LEU A 234 12.20 -12.05 -16.97
C LEU A 234 11.98 -13.45 -17.54
N ASN A 235 11.90 -14.45 -16.66
CA ASN A 235 11.43 -15.78 -17.03
C ASN A 235 9.98 -15.92 -16.58
N ILE A 236 9.06 -16.11 -17.52
CA ILE A 236 7.62 -16.15 -17.29
C ILE A 236 7.14 -17.57 -17.59
N GLN A 237 6.51 -18.19 -16.60
CA GLN A 237 5.88 -19.50 -16.73
C GLN A 237 4.43 -19.38 -16.29
N GLY A 238 3.51 -19.50 -17.24
CA GLY A 238 2.09 -19.34 -16.95
C GLY A 238 1.20 -20.20 -17.81
N GLU A 239 -0.06 -20.27 -17.39
CA GLU A 239 -1.15 -20.96 -18.05
C GLU A 239 -2.38 -20.07 -18.06
N SER A 240 -3.24 -20.29 -19.04
CA SER A 240 -4.46 -19.53 -19.23
C SER A 240 -5.51 -20.45 -19.82
N ASN A 241 -6.77 -20.29 -19.38
CA ASN A 241 -7.88 -20.98 -20.02
C ASN A 241 -8.61 -20.04 -20.96
N GLU A 242 -9.21 -20.62 -22.02
CA GLU A 242 -10.08 -19.96 -23.01
C GLU A 242 -9.71 -18.50 -23.31
N ILE A 243 -8.73 -18.35 -24.20
CA ILE A 243 -8.30 -17.06 -24.72
C ILE A 243 -9.09 -16.76 -26.00
N ASP A 244 -9.82 -15.67 -26.01
CA ASP A 244 -10.45 -15.11 -27.20
C ASP A 244 -9.75 -13.78 -27.53
N ILE A 245 -9.11 -13.72 -28.70
CA ILE A 245 -8.39 -12.54 -29.16
C ILE A 245 -9.02 -12.11 -30.48
N ASP A 246 -9.65 -10.94 -30.46
CA ASP A 246 -10.17 -10.34 -31.67
C ASP A 246 -9.04 -9.59 -32.39
N LEU A 247 -8.35 -10.32 -33.27
CA LEU A 247 -7.40 -9.75 -34.20
C LEU A 247 -8.17 -9.12 -35.37
N LYS A 248 -8.97 -8.06 -35.10
CA LYS A 248 -9.49 -7.26 -36.21
C LYS A 248 -8.30 -6.79 -37.04
N SER A 249 -8.36 -7.11 -38.33
CA SER A 249 -7.38 -6.63 -39.29
C SER A 249 -7.31 -5.11 -39.18
N LEU A 250 -6.13 -4.58 -38.85
CA LEU A 250 -5.77 -3.19 -39.08
C LEU A 250 -5.67 -2.98 -40.61
N LEU A 251 -6.81 -3.01 -41.31
CA LEU A 251 -6.96 -2.62 -42.71
C LEU A 251 -7.81 -1.35 -42.79
#